data_AF-A0A8X6JFB0-F1
#
_entry.id   AF-A0A8X6JFB0-F1
#
_cell.length_a   1.000
_cell.length_b   1.000
_cell.length_c   1.000
_cell.angle_alpha   90.00
_cell.angle_beta   90.00
_cell.angle_gamma   90.00
#
_symmetry.space_group_name_H-M   'P 1'
#
loop_
_entity.id
_entity.type
_entity.pdbx_description
1 polymer ?
#
loop_
_entity_poly.entity_id
_entity_poly.type
_entity_poly.pdbx_seq_one_letter_code
_entity_poly.pdbx_strand_id
1 'polypeptide(L)'
;MYRDQIFEIHTRLLREAYGSDFLFMDNNAHPHNLPHPFAITVFEDHLFWTDWQTKSIHKANKFTGRNATTLHTKLHFPMDLIVVHPLRQPYVRDPCAEDNGGCSHLCMPNNVSYTCLCTVEAPVQVDEKTCSKGK
;
A
#
# COMPACT_ATOMS: atom_id res chain seq x y z
N MET A 1 -8.69 19.14 19.52
CA MET A 1 -9.93 18.57 18.97
C MET A 1 -9.58 17.59 17.83
N TYR A 2 -8.69 16.62 18.10
CA TYR A 2 -8.25 15.58 17.15
C TYR A 2 -8.95 14.27 17.49
N ARG A 3 -10.27 14.25 17.30
CA ARG A 3 -11.07 13.05 17.47
C ARG A 3 -11.39 12.51 16.07
N ASP A 4 -11.10 11.22 15.87
CA ASP A 4 -11.81 10.35 14.94
C ASP A 4 -11.56 10.50 13.42
N GLN A 5 -10.34 10.83 12.96
CA GLN A 5 -10.00 10.70 11.52
C GLN A 5 -9.37 9.34 11.12
N ILE A 6 -9.23 8.37 12.04
CA ILE A 6 -8.54 7.10 11.75
C ILE A 6 -9.42 6.09 10.96
N PHE A 7 -10.73 6.32 10.80
CA PHE A 7 -11.66 5.31 10.26
C PHE A 7 -12.60 5.81 9.16
N GLU A 8 -12.20 6.75 8.31
CA GLU A 8 -12.88 6.88 7.00
C GLU A 8 -12.28 5.86 6.03
N ILE A 9 -12.82 4.64 6.07
CA ILE A 9 -12.59 3.63 5.02
C ILE A 9 -13.39 4.07 3.79
N HIS A 10 -12.87 5.08 3.08
CA HIS A 10 -13.38 5.43 1.78
C HIS A 10 -12.55 4.71 0.72
N THR A 11 -13.20 3.79 0.00
CA THR A 11 -12.67 3.11 -1.17
C THR A 11 -12.35 4.12 -2.27
N ARG A 12 -11.12 4.65 -2.27
CA ARG A 12 -10.56 5.34 -3.44
C ARG A 12 -9.06 5.13 -3.50
N LEU A 13 -8.68 4.35 -4.52
CA LEU A 13 -7.42 4.29 -5.25
C LEU A 13 -6.30 5.17 -4.68
N LEU A 14 -5.19 4.56 -4.28
CA LEU A 14 -3.84 4.93 -4.76
C LEU A 14 -2.84 3.81 -4.42
N ARG A 15 -1.97 3.53 -5.39
CA ARG A 15 -0.96 2.47 -5.44
C ARG A 15 0.22 2.72 -4.49
N GLU A 16 0.84 1.59 -4.13
CA GLU A 16 2.25 1.39 -3.79
C GLU A 16 2.82 2.09 -2.54
N ALA A 17 2.84 1.34 -1.42
CA ALA A 17 3.82 1.52 -0.34
C ALA A 17 3.96 0.22 0.48
N TYR A 18 4.57 -0.81 -0.12
CA TYR A 18 4.98 -2.03 0.59
C TYR A 18 6.48 -1.93 0.88
N GLY A 19 6.82 -1.50 2.10
CA GLY A 19 8.15 -1.65 2.68
C GLY A 19 8.35 -3.10 3.16
N SER A 20 9.57 -3.60 3.01
CA SER A 20 9.97 -5.00 3.07
C SER A 20 10.04 -5.65 4.47
N ASP A 21 9.16 -5.28 5.41
CA ASP A 21 9.09 -5.92 6.75
C ASP A 21 7.96 -6.98 6.82
N PHE A 22 7.96 -7.90 5.85
CA PHE A 22 6.87 -8.87 5.63
C PHE A 22 7.03 -10.22 6.33
N LEU A 23 8.05 -10.39 7.15
CA LEU A 23 8.23 -11.59 7.95
C LEU A 23 7.85 -11.22 9.38
N PHE A 24 6.77 -11.81 9.89
CA PHE A 24 6.42 -12.13 11.30
C PHE A 24 4.90 -12.07 11.51
N MET A 25 4.19 -12.94 10.80
CA MET A 25 2.98 -13.57 11.34
C MET A 25 3.36 -15.02 11.64
N ASP A 26 4.25 -15.23 12.63
CA ASP A 26 4.58 -16.57 13.11
C ASP A 26 3.33 -17.17 13.77
N ASN A 27 2.95 -18.36 13.31
CA ASN A 27 1.82 -19.14 13.80
C ASN A 27 2.04 -19.70 15.22
N ASN A 28 3.16 -19.43 15.88
CA ASN A 28 3.53 -20.05 17.15
C ASN A 28 3.84 -19.05 18.28
N ALA A 29 2.86 -18.22 18.69
CA ALA A 29 2.78 -17.63 20.04
C ALA A 29 1.39 -17.00 20.38
N HIS A 30 0.35 -17.82 20.66
CA HIS A 30 -0.91 -17.65 21.48
C HIS A 30 -1.55 -16.23 21.72
N PRO A 31 -2.90 -16.01 21.85
CA PRO A 31 -4.12 -16.85 21.73
C PRO A 31 -5.22 -16.21 20.83
N HIS A 32 -4.87 -15.57 19.72
CA HIS A 32 -5.86 -15.08 18.75
C HIS A 32 -5.74 -15.88 17.48
N ASN A 33 -6.66 -16.85 17.33
CA ASN A 33 -6.89 -17.52 16.06
C ASN A 33 -7.07 -16.43 14.98
N LEU A 34 -6.28 -16.49 13.91
CA LEU A 34 -6.38 -15.65 12.71
C LEU A 34 -7.03 -16.47 11.61
N PRO A 35 -8.34 -16.75 11.72
CA PRO A 35 -8.99 -17.73 10.88
C PRO A 35 -8.94 -17.38 9.39
N HIS A 36 -9.08 -16.10 9.05
CA HIS A 36 -9.15 -15.67 7.65
C HIS A 36 -8.78 -14.20 7.49
N PRO A 37 -7.51 -13.80 7.72
CA PRO A 37 -7.05 -12.46 7.42
C PRO A 37 -7.11 -12.17 5.91
N PHE A 38 -7.51 -10.94 5.52
CA PHE A 38 -7.59 -10.55 4.12
C PHE A 38 -6.59 -9.43 3.76
N ALA A 39 -6.69 -8.28 4.39
CA ALA A 39 -5.77 -7.16 4.18
C ALA A 39 -5.09 -6.75 5.48
N ILE A 40 -3.89 -6.17 5.34
CA ILE A 40 -3.08 -5.71 6.45
C ILE A 40 -2.45 -4.35 6.10
N THR A 41 -2.34 -3.49 7.09
CA THR A 41 -1.69 -2.20 6.96
C THR A 41 -0.96 -1.84 8.25
N VAL A 42 0.03 -0.95 8.15
CA VAL A 42 0.91 -0.57 9.27
C VAL A 42 0.88 0.94 9.42
N PHE A 43 0.75 1.41 10.65
CA PHE A 43 0.94 2.81 10.98
C PHE A 43 1.48 2.94 12.41
N GLU A 44 2.47 3.82 12.57
CA GLU A 44 3.23 3.95 13.83
C GLU A 44 3.70 2.57 14.32
N ASP A 45 3.42 2.22 15.57
CA ASP A 45 3.86 0.97 16.22
C ASP A 45 2.82 -0.16 16.10
N HIS A 46 1.82 -0.01 15.24
CA HIS A 46 0.69 -0.92 15.16
C HIS A 46 0.51 -1.54 13.78
N LEU A 47 0.16 -2.84 13.79
CA LEU A 47 -0.39 -3.58 12.67
C LEU A 47 -1.92 -3.53 12.77
N PHE A 48 -2.58 -3.39 11.63
CA PHE A 48 -4.03 -3.46 11.51
C PHE A 48 -4.39 -4.45 10.42
N TRP A 49 -5.37 -5.32 10.65
CA TRP A 49 -5.80 -6.26 9.62
C TRP A 49 -7.31 -6.46 9.63
N THR A 50 -7.85 -6.83 8.46
CA THR A 50 -9.22 -7.29 8.28
C THR A 50 -9.27 -8.80 8.37
N ASP A 51 -10.32 -9.35 8.99
CA ASP A 51 -10.54 -10.79 9.04
C ASP A 51 -11.98 -11.16 8.66
N TRP A 52 -12.11 -12.06 7.69
CA TRP A 52 -13.37 -12.47 7.08
C TRP A 52 -14.23 -13.35 7.97
N GLN A 53 -13.64 -14.16 8.84
CA GLN A 53 -14.40 -15.09 9.68
C GLN A 53 -14.91 -14.39 10.94
N THR A 54 -14.09 -13.54 11.55
CA THR A 54 -14.47 -12.69 12.68
C THR A 54 -15.24 -11.45 12.26
N LYS A 55 -15.29 -11.13 10.96
CA LYS A 55 -16.08 -10.03 10.41
C LYS A 55 -15.67 -8.69 11.05
N SER A 56 -14.36 -8.47 11.17
CA SER A 56 -13.81 -7.40 12.01
C SER A 56 -12.46 -6.86 11.56
N ILE A 57 -12.09 -5.70 12.10
CA ILE A 57 -10.75 -5.10 11.99
C ILE A 57 -10.08 -5.21 13.35
N HIS A 58 -8.85 -5.66 13.36
CA HIS A 58 -8.04 -5.82 14.56
C HIS A 58 -6.79 -4.94 14.51
N LYS A 59 -6.19 -4.74 15.68
CA LYS A 59 -4.94 -3.99 15.90
C LYS A 59 -4.03 -4.73 16.87
N ALA A 60 -2.75 -4.84 16.55
CA ALA A 60 -1.73 -5.38 17.46
C ALA A 60 -0.44 -4.55 17.38
N ASN A 61 0.45 -4.71 18.36
CA ASN A 61 1.77 -4.08 18.31
C ASN A 61 2.64 -4.76 17.23
N LYS A 62 3.23 -3.98 16.32
CA LYS A 62 3.95 -4.51 15.15
C LYS A 62 5.24 -5.25 15.47
N PHE A 63 5.90 -4.88 16.56
CA PHE A 63 7.21 -5.42 16.94
C PHE A 63 7.10 -6.70 17.77
N THR A 64 6.04 -6.80 18.58
CA THR A 64 5.86 -7.91 19.54
C THR A 64 4.75 -8.87 19.14
N GLY A 65 3.86 -8.49 18.22
CA GLY A 65 2.65 -9.23 17.89
C GLY A 65 1.61 -9.29 19.03
N ARG A 66 1.86 -8.61 20.16
CA ARG A 66 1.01 -8.66 21.37
C ARG A 66 -0.03 -7.55 21.37
N ASN A 67 -0.92 -7.63 22.37
CA ASN A 67 -1.98 -6.65 22.63
C ASN A 67 -2.95 -6.53 21.43
N ALA A 68 -3.31 -7.67 20.85
CA ALA A 68 -4.32 -7.74 19.82
C ALA A 68 -5.68 -7.28 20.38
N THR A 69 -6.31 -6.33 19.70
CA THR A 69 -7.59 -5.73 20.09
C THR A 69 -8.46 -5.56 18.85
N THR A 70 -9.75 -5.77 18.99
CA THR A 70 -10.70 -5.57 17.90
C THR A 70 -11.17 -4.11 17.90
N LEU A 71 -10.96 -3.41 16.78
CA LEU A 71 -11.32 -2.00 16.61
C LEU A 71 -12.74 -1.83 16.08
N HIS A 72 -13.14 -2.72 15.18
CA HIS A 72 -14.45 -2.65 14.54
C HIS A 72 -14.97 -4.05 14.25
N THR A 73 -16.27 -4.28 14.41
CA THR A 73 -16.91 -5.60 14.25
C THR A 73 -18.14 -5.51 13.35
N LYS A 74 -18.74 -6.66 13.02
CA LYS A 74 -19.96 -6.77 12.22
C LYS A 74 -19.80 -6.26 10.77
N LEU A 75 -18.60 -6.42 10.21
CA LEU A 75 -18.30 -6.14 8.82
C LEU A 75 -18.76 -7.31 7.94
N HIS A 76 -19.51 -7.07 6.87
CA HIS A 76 -20.02 -8.16 6.02
C HIS A 76 -18.90 -8.94 5.29
N PHE A 77 -18.09 -8.22 4.51
CA PHE A 77 -16.94 -8.73 3.78
C PHE A 77 -15.81 -7.71 3.89
N PRO A 78 -15.04 -7.71 4.99
CA PRO A 78 -13.97 -6.75 5.15
C PRO A 78 -12.82 -7.12 4.20
N MET A 79 -12.69 -6.34 3.12
CA MET A 79 -11.71 -6.54 2.06
C MET A 79 -10.43 -5.77 2.39
N ASP A 80 -10.03 -4.87 1.49
CA ASP A 80 -8.84 -4.05 1.61
C ASP A 80 -8.91 -3.11 2.83
N LEU A 81 -7.73 -2.78 3.35
CA LEU A 81 -7.55 -1.90 4.50
C LEU A 81 -6.32 -1.02 4.26
N ILE A 82 -6.53 0.29 4.22
CA ILE A 82 -5.48 1.28 4.02
C ILE A 82 -5.49 2.31 5.14
N VAL A 83 -4.31 2.78 5.55
CA VAL A 83 -4.18 3.95 6.43
C VAL A 83 -3.98 5.19 5.58
N VAL A 84 -4.91 6.14 5.70
CA VAL A 84 -4.83 7.45 5.06
C VAL A 84 -4.22 8.44 6.05
N HIS A 85 -2.94 8.71 5.91
CA HIS A 85 -2.22 9.67 6.75
C HIS A 85 -1.07 10.32 5.96
N PRO A 86 -0.80 11.62 6.09
CA PRO A 86 0.30 12.27 5.36
C PRO A 86 1.67 11.60 5.56
N LEU A 87 1.94 11.05 6.75
CA LEU A 87 3.18 10.29 7.01
C LEU A 87 3.27 8.95 6.27
N ARG A 88 2.16 8.40 5.75
CA ARG A 88 2.15 7.23 4.86
C ARG A 88 2.46 7.61 3.40
N GLN A 89 2.35 8.89 3.07
CA GLN A 89 2.57 9.46 1.74
C GLN A 89 3.50 10.69 1.88
N PRO A 90 4.75 10.49 2.36
CA PRO A 90 5.67 11.59 2.53
C PRO A 90 5.89 12.31 1.20
N TYR A 91 6.02 13.62 1.25
CA TYR A 91 6.37 14.39 0.06
C TYR A 91 7.76 13.98 -0.42
N VAL A 92 7.82 13.51 -1.66
CA VAL A 92 9.05 13.25 -2.40
C VAL A 92 8.95 14.03 -3.69
N ARG A 93 10.06 14.64 -4.11
CA ARG A 93 10.11 15.31 -5.41
C ARG A 93 9.89 14.25 -6.49
N ASP A 94 8.84 14.43 -7.28
CA ASP A 94 8.57 13.56 -8.43
C ASP A 94 9.58 13.86 -9.56
N PRO A 95 10.42 12.88 -9.95
CA PRO A 95 11.40 13.07 -11.02
C PRO A 95 10.75 13.24 -12.41
N CYS A 96 9.48 12.86 -12.57
CA CYS A 96 8.70 12.98 -13.79
C CYS A 96 7.87 14.28 -13.87
N ALA A 97 7.87 15.11 -12.82
CA ALA A 97 6.99 16.28 -12.72
C ALA A 97 7.19 17.31 -13.84
N GLU A 98 8.43 17.48 -14.30
CA GLU A 98 8.78 18.40 -15.37
C GLU A 98 8.76 17.67 -16.72
N ASP A 99 7.89 18.11 -17.63
CA ASP A 99 7.77 17.58 -19.00
C ASP A 99 7.68 16.05 -19.10
N ASN A 100 7.06 15.37 -18.11
CA ASN A 100 7.01 13.90 -18.05
C ASN A 100 8.40 13.24 -18.10
N GLY A 101 9.45 13.92 -17.61
CA GLY A 101 10.84 13.47 -17.75
C GLY A 101 11.35 13.47 -19.21
N GLY A 102 10.62 14.10 -20.13
CA GLY A 102 10.81 14.00 -21.57
C GLY A 102 10.36 12.66 -22.16
N CYS A 103 9.61 11.84 -21.41
CA CYS A 103 9.08 10.57 -21.90
C CYS A 103 7.90 10.82 -22.84
N SER A 104 7.88 10.12 -23.97
CA SER A 104 6.77 10.21 -24.93
C SER A 104 5.45 9.60 -24.43
N HIS A 105 5.51 8.62 -23.52
CA HIS A 105 4.33 7.90 -23.00
C HIS A 105 4.32 7.88 -21.48
N LEU A 106 4.91 6.85 -20.85
CA LEU A 106 4.87 6.68 -19.40
C LEU A 106 6.24 6.97 -18.79
N CYS A 107 6.30 7.87 -17.81
CA CYS A 107 7.47 8.07 -16.96
C CYS A 107 7.29 7.33 -15.65
N MET A 108 8.16 6.35 -15.36
CA MET A 108 8.08 5.52 -14.15
C MET A 108 9.27 5.83 -13.24
N PRO A 109 9.06 6.37 -12.02
CA PRO A 109 10.11 6.54 -11.03
C PRO A 109 10.77 5.20 -10.67
N ASN A 110 12.08 5.23 -10.41
CA ASN A 110 12.84 4.08 -9.94
C ASN A 110 13.76 4.48 -8.78
N ASN A 111 14.54 3.54 -8.24
CA ASN A 111 15.38 3.78 -7.05
C ASN A 111 16.48 4.85 -7.26
N VAL A 112 16.78 5.24 -8.50
CA VAL A 112 17.84 6.21 -8.85
C VAL A 112 17.26 7.50 -9.45
N SER A 113 16.32 7.38 -10.39
CA SER A 113 15.61 8.50 -11.02
C SER A 113 14.27 8.03 -11.60
N TYR A 114 14.17 7.86 -12.92
CA TYR A 114 13.00 7.39 -13.66
C TYR A 114 13.41 6.65 -14.94
N THR A 115 12.46 5.94 -15.54
CA THR A 115 12.61 5.25 -16.81
C THR A 115 11.37 5.49 -17.66
N CYS A 116 11.54 5.75 -18.96
CA CYS A 116 10.43 5.87 -19.87
C CYS A 116 9.95 4.47 -20.31
N LEU A 117 8.65 4.24 -20.22
CA LEU A 117 8.00 3.01 -20.58
C LEU A 117 6.99 3.25 -21.71
N CYS A 118 6.85 2.24 -22.55
CA CYS A 118 5.96 2.25 -23.70
C CYS A 118 4.97 1.09 -23.63
N THR A 119 3.99 1.09 -24.54
CA THR A 119 3.13 -0.08 -24.73
C THR A 119 3.93 -1.24 -25.32
N VAL A 120 3.42 -2.46 -25.15
CA VAL A 120 4.06 -3.68 -25.66
C VAL A 120 4.25 -3.63 -27.19
N GLU A 121 3.34 -2.97 -27.91
CA GLU A 121 3.35 -2.86 -29.37
C GLU A 121 4.32 -1.79 -29.90
N ALA A 122 4.89 -0.96 -29.03
CA ALA A 122 5.68 0.22 -29.39
C ALA A 122 6.93 0.34 -28.50
N PRO A 123 7.98 -0.49 -28.67
CA PRO A 123 9.16 -0.45 -27.80
C PRO A 123 9.86 0.92 -27.76
N VAL A 124 10.59 1.17 -26.65
CA VAL A 124 11.38 2.39 -26.48
C VAL A 124 12.53 2.44 -27.49
N GLN A 125 12.78 3.61 -28.04
CA GLN A 125 13.86 3.87 -28.99
C GLN A 125 15.21 4.04 -28.27
N VAL A 126 16.28 4.18 -29.05
CA VAL A 126 17.67 4.33 -28.56
C VAL A 126 17.85 5.59 -27.70
N ASP A 127 16.99 6.59 -27.84
CA ASP A 127 17.01 7.79 -27.01
C ASP A 127 16.45 7.57 -25.58
N GLU A 128 15.99 6.35 -25.28
CA GLU A 128 15.42 5.92 -24.00
C GLU A 128 14.19 6.72 -23.56
N LYS A 129 13.58 7.50 -24.47
CA LYS A 129 12.49 8.44 -24.15
C LYS A 129 11.30 8.33 -25.10
N THR A 130 11.57 8.06 -26.37
CA THR A 130 10.55 8.03 -27.40
C THR A 130 10.13 6.59 -27.70
N CYS A 131 8.84 6.32 -27.82
CA CYS A 131 8.35 5.02 -28.23
C CYS A 131 8.34 4.93 -29.76
N SER A 132 8.64 3.75 -30.33
CA SER A 132 8.49 3.52 -31.76
C SER A 132 7.01 3.62 -32.17
N LYS A 133 6.72 3.90 -33.44
CA LYS A 133 5.33 3.79 -33.90
C LYS A 133 4.89 2.32 -33.78
N GLY A 134 3.80 2.07 -33.05
CA GLY A 134 3.17 0.76 -33.01
C GLY A 134 2.82 0.31 -34.44
N LYS A 135 2.99 -0.99 -34.71
CA LYS A 135 2.60 -1.59 -35.99
C LYS A 135 1.09 -1.72 -36.11
#